data_AF-A0A285D809-F1
#
_entry.id   AF-A0A285D809-F1
#
_cell.length_a   1.000
_cell.length_b   1.000
_cell.length_c   1.000
_cell.angle_alpha   90.00
_cell.angle_beta   90.00
_cell.angle_gamma   90.00
#
_symmetry.space_group_name_H-M   'P 1'
#
loop_
_entity.id
_entity.type
_entity.pdbx_description
1 polymer ?
#
loop_
_entity_poly.entity_id
_entity_poly.type
_entity_poly.pdbx_seq_one_letter_code
_entity_poly.pdbx_strand_id
1 'polypeptide(L)'
;MTEYEQALIAVRDVFVHYPKRYEHCEEELRKVEQEIQDLLHAIELSNFNASTGYQLSKQLQKARKDRRRLKNELELLDSIKEFISYAKPTEKNINKIITDLRTTEQRQLVRVYKMRVRDDLQEMVSK
;
A
#
# COMPACT_ATOMS: atom_id res chain seq x y z
N MET A 1 -3.73 22.47 -24.18
CA MET A 1 -4.85 22.22 -23.26
C MET A 1 -5.12 23.50 -22.49
N THR A 2 -6.39 23.81 -22.27
CA THR A 2 -6.80 24.96 -21.45
C THR A 2 -6.74 24.59 -19.95
N GLU A 3 -6.69 25.59 -19.07
CA GLU A 3 -6.76 25.38 -17.61
C GLU A 3 -8.05 24.63 -17.20
N TYR A 4 -9.17 24.99 -17.83
CA TYR A 4 -10.47 24.36 -17.57
C TYR A 4 -10.51 22.88 -17.97
N GLU A 5 -9.84 22.53 -19.06
CA GLU A 5 -9.70 21.14 -19.51
C GLU A 5 -8.89 20.31 -18.50
N GLN A 6 -7.81 20.87 -17.95
CA GLN A 6 -7.01 20.21 -16.91
C GLN A 6 -7.82 19.98 -15.62
N ALA A 7 -8.63 20.97 -15.20
CA ALA A 7 -9.49 20.83 -14.04
C ALA A 7 -10.51 19.70 -14.21
N LEU A 8 -11.15 19.60 -15.39
CA LEU A 8 -12.09 18.51 -15.68
C LEU A 8 -11.40 17.14 -15.75
N ILE A 9 -10.17 17.07 -16.26
CA ILE A 9 -9.36 15.83 -16.25
C ILE A 9 -9.08 15.41 -14.80
N ALA A 10 -8.64 16.33 -13.93
CA ALA A 10 -8.38 16.02 -12.53
C ALA A 10 -9.64 15.55 -11.80
N VAL A 11 -10.80 16.19 -12.04
CA VAL A 11 -12.10 15.76 -11.50
C VAL A 11 -12.43 14.34 -11.99
N ARG A 12 -12.28 14.05 -13.29
CA ARG A 12 -12.51 12.71 -13.82
C ARG A 12 -11.60 11.67 -13.15
N ASP A 13 -10.33 12.00 -12.97
CA ASP A 13 -9.38 11.08 -12.35
C ASP A 13 -9.79 10.75 -10.91
N VAL A 14 -10.23 11.77 -10.16
CA VAL A 14 -10.75 11.61 -8.79
C VAL A 14 -12.01 10.75 -8.74
N PHE A 15 -13.03 11.03 -9.54
CA PHE A 15 -14.32 10.35 -9.42
C PHE A 15 -14.40 9.01 -10.18
N VAL A 16 -13.50 8.76 -11.14
CA VAL A 16 -13.57 7.58 -12.02
C VAL A 16 -12.33 6.71 -11.94
N HIS A 17 -11.13 7.29 -12.07
CA HIS A 17 -9.92 6.48 -12.20
C HIS A 17 -9.40 5.97 -10.85
N TYR A 18 -9.33 6.82 -9.83
CA TYR A 18 -8.83 6.41 -8.51
C TYR A 18 -9.71 5.38 -7.79
N PRO A 19 -11.06 5.41 -7.89
CA PRO A 19 -11.90 4.32 -7.37
C PRO A 19 -11.61 2.97 -8.03
N LYS A 20 -11.47 2.94 -9.37
CA LYS A 20 -11.09 1.71 -10.08
C LYS A 20 -9.69 1.23 -9.69
N ARG A 21 -8.75 2.17 -9.52
CA ARG A 21 -7.40 1.86 -9.03
C ARG A 21 -7.43 1.28 -7.63
N TYR A 22 -8.31 1.78 -6.75
CA TYR A 22 -8.52 1.26 -5.40
C TYR A 22 -8.99 -0.21 -5.46
N GLU A 23 -10.05 -0.50 -6.23
CA GLU A 23 -10.56 -1.86 -6.41
C GLU A 23 -9.47 -2.82 -6.93
N HIS A 24 -8.72 -2.40 -7.94
CA HIS A 24 -7.60 -3.17 -8.46
C HIS A 24 -6.51 -3.41 -7.41
N CYS A 25 -6.16 -2.40 -6.60
CA CYS A 25 -5.18 -2.57 -5.53
C CYS A 25 -5.66 -3.54 -4.45
N GLU A 26 -6.96 -3.58 -4.12
CA GLU A 26 -7.52 -4.54 -3.17
C GLU A 26 -7.45 -5.97 -3.71
N GLU A 27 -7.77 -6.17 -4.99
CA GLU A 27 -7.66 -7.48 -5.65
C GLU A 27 -6.22 -7.98 -5.66
N GLU A 28 -5.27 -7.14 -6.07
CA GLU A 28 -3.85 -7.49 -6.08
C GLU A 28 -3.31 -7.73 -4.67
N LEU A 29 -3.76 -6.95 -3.68
CA LEU A 29 -3.40 -7.17 -2.28
C LEU A 29 -3.85 -8.56 -1.81
N ARG A 30 -5.08 -8.97 -2.16
CA ARG A 30 -5.61 -10.30 -1.82
C ARG A 30 -4.77 -11.42 -2.42
N LYS A 31 -4.38 -11.30 -3.70
CA LYS A 31 -3.52 -12.28 -4.38
C LYS A 31 -2.15 -12.38 -3.72
N VAL A 32 -1.50 -11.25 -3.43
CA VAL A 32 -0.19 -11.22 -2.78
C VAL A 32 -0.27 -11.79 -1.36
N GLU A 33 -1.37 -11.56 -0.63
CA GLU A 33 -1.57 -12.15 0.70
C GLU A 33 -1.73 -13.68 0.62
N GLN A 34 -2.37 -14.21 -0.43
CA GLN A 34 -2.43 -15.65 -0.70
C GLN A 34 -1.05 -16.21 -1.09
N GLU A 35 -0.33 -15.54 -1.99
CA GLU A 35 1.05 -15.93 -2.38
C GLU A 35 1.98 -16.02 -1.17
N ILE A 36 1.87 -15.08 -0.22
CA ILE A 36 2.65 -15.12 1.03
C ILE A 36 2.31 -16.37 1.84
N GLN A 37 1.04 -16.78 1.94
CA GLN A 37 0.66 -18.00 2.64
C GLN A 37 1.19 -19.25 1.93
N ASP A 38 1.08 -19.32 0.61
CA ASP A 38 1.59 -20.44 -0.19
C ASP A 38 3.10 -20.60 0.00
N LEU A 39 3.86 -19.49 -0.04
CA LEU A 39 5.30 -19.50 0.20
C LEU A 39 5.64 -19.95 1.64
N LEU A 40 4.87 -19.52 2.63
CA LEU A 40 5.06 -19.96 4.02
C LEU A 40 4.76 -21.45 4.18
N HIS A 41 3.67 -21.95 3.58
CA HIS A 41 3.35 -23.37 3.60
C HIS A 41 4.38 -24.22 2.87
N ALA A 42 4.91 -23.74 1.74
CA ALA A 42 6.02 -24.40 1.06
C ALA A 42 7.25 -24.50 1.97
N ILE A 43 7.57 -23.44 2.72
CA ILE A 43 8.67 -23.43 3.68
C ILE A 43 8.40 -24.37 4.87
N GLU A 44 7.15 -24.47 5.32
CA GLU A 44 6.76 -25.29 6.49
C GLU A 44 6.71 -26.79 6.17
N LEU A 45 6.17 -27.15 5.00
CA LEU A 45 5.79 -28.52 4.68
C LEU A 45 6.84 -29.27 3.85
N SER A 46 7.83 -28.58 3.28
CA SER A 46 8.83 -29.21 2.42
C SER A 46 10.21 -29.28 3.08
N ASN A 47 10.91 -30.38 2.83
CA ASN A 47 12.34 -30.49 3.10
C ASN A 47 13.10 -29.92 1.89
N PHE A 48 13.79 -28.80 2.09
CA PHE A 48 14.56 -28.15 1.02
C PHE A 48 16.02 -27.96 1.41
N ASN A 49 16.89 -27.95 0.40
CA ASN A 49 18.30 -27.61 0.59
C ASN A 49 18.48 -26.08 0.75
N ALA A 50 19.67 -25.65 1.17
CA ALA A 50 19.97 -24.24 1.41
C ALA A 50 19.71 -23.33 0.19
N SER A 51 19.97 -23.81 -1.03
CA SER A 51 19.74 -23.03 -2.26
C SER A 51 18.25 -22.76 -2.48
N THR A 52 17.43 -23.81 -2.42
CA THR A 52 15.97 -23.71 -2.54
C THR A 52 15.38 -22.87 -1.41
N GLY A 53 15.86 -23.05 -0.17
CA GLY A 53 15.43 -22.24 0.98
C GLY A 53 15.72 -20.76 0.80
N TYR A 54 16.91 -20.42 0.31
CA TYR A 54 17.26 -19.04 -0.02
C TYR A 54 16.33 -18.48 -1.10
N GLN A 55 16.09 -19.22 -2.18
CA GLN A 55 15.18 -18.80 -3.25
C GLN A 55 13.76 -18.51 -2.72
N LEU A 56 13.20 -19.40 -1.90
CA LEU A 56 11.88 -19.22 -1.27
C LEU A 56 11.87 -17.99 -0.34
N SER A 57 12.92 -17.79 0.46
CA SER A 57 13.03 -16.62 1.35
C SER A 57 13.07 -15.30 0.56
N LYS A 58 13.73 -15.28 -0.60
CA LYS A 58 13.81 -14.09 -1.47
C LYS A 58 12.48 -13.80 -2.15
N GLN A 59 11.75 -14.84 -2.58
CA GLN A 59 10.39 -14.70 -3.11
C GLN A 59 9.45 -14.16 -2.04
N LEU A 60 9.50 -14.70 -0.82
CA LEU A 60 8.71 -14.22 0.31
C LEU A 60 9.03 -12.76 0.66
N GLN A 61 10.32 -12.39 0.65
CA GLN A 61 10.74 -11.01 0.86
C GLN A 61 10.15 -10.08 -0.21
N LYS A 62 10.15 -10.49 -1.48
CA LYS A 62 9.58 -9.72 -2.59
C LYS A 62 8.07 -9.55 -2.41
N ALA A 63 7.33 -10.64 -2.21
CA ALA A 63 5.87 -10.61 -2.01
C ALA A 63 5.49 -9.72 -0.80
N ARG A 64 6.24 -9.77 0.31
CA ARG A 64 6.00 -8.89 1.46
C ARG A 64 6.27 -7.41 1.17
N LYS A 65 7.26 -7.08 0.34
CA LYS A 65 7.51 -5.70 -0.11
C LYS A 65 6.38 -5.22 -1.02
N ASP A 66 5.93 -6.05 -1.96
CA ASP A 66 4.80 -5.74 -2.84
C ASP A 66 3.51 -5.52 -2.06
N ARG A 67 3.23 -6.39 -1.07
CA ARG A 67 2.12 -6.20 -0.13
C ARG A 67 2.19 -4.85 0.58
N ARG A 68 3.35 -4.45 1.06
CA ARG A 68 3.50 -3.16 1.77
C ARG A 68 3.35 -1.97 0.84
N ARG A 69 3.80 -2.08 -0.42
CA ARG A 69 3.56 -1.07 -1.47
C ARG A 69 2.07 -0.91 -1.76
N LEU A 70 1.34 -2.01 -1.93
CA LEU A 70 -0.12 -1.99 -2.15
C LEU A 70 -0.86 -1.40 -0.95
N LYS A 71 -0.49 -1.75 0.29
CA LYS A 71 -1.08 -1.13 1.48
C LYS A 71 -0.81 0.36 1.59
N ASN A 72 0.38 0.82 1.19
CA ASN A 72 0.69 2.25 1.15
C ASN A 72 -0.21 3.00 0.17
N GLU A 73 -0.38 2.43 -1.02
CA GLU A 73 -1.23 2.98 -2.07
C GLU A 73 -2.68 3.06 -1.60
N LEU A 74 -3.21 1.97 -1.02
CA LEU A 74 -4.57 1.95 -0.47
C LEU A 74 -4.78 2.98 0.63
N GLU A 75 -3.82 3.16 1.56
CA GLU A 75 -3.90 4.20 2.60
C GLU A 75 -4.04 5.62 1.99
N LEU A 76 -3.45 5.89 0.83
CA LEU A 76 -3.61 7.17 0.14
C LEU A 76 -4.96 7.25 -0.59
N LEU A 77 -5.34 6.18 -1.29
CA LEU A 77 -6.61 6.10 -2.01
C LEU A 77 -7.83 6.13 -1.07
N ASP A 78 -7.70 5.68 0.18
CA ASP A 78 -8.72 5.81 1.21
C ASP A 78 -9.13 7.26 1.45
N SER A 79 -8.18 8.20 1.38
CA SER A 79 -8.46 9.63 1.50
C SER A 79 -9.31 10.15 0.32
N ILE A 80 -9.09 9.59 -0.87
CA ILE A 80 -9.88 9.90 -2.07
C ILE A 80 -11.27 9.30 -1.95
N LYS A 81 -11.39 8.08 -1.42
CA LYS A 81 -12.67 7.43 -1.14
C LYS A 81 -13.47 8.21 -0.10
N GLU A 82 -12.83 8.72 0.96
CA GLU A 82 -13.45 9.65 1.91
C GLU A 82 -13.93 10.91 1.18
N PHE A 83 -13.11 11.52 0.32
CA PHE A 83 -13.49 12.70 -0.43
C PHE A 83 -14.76 12.50 -1.29
N ILE A 84 -14.84 11.38 -2.02
CA ILE A 84 -15.97 11.08 -2.91
C ILE A 84 -17.26 10.78 -2.11
N SER A 85 -17.14 10.39 -0.84
CA SER A 85 -18.30 10.15 0.02
C SER A 85 -19.08 11.42 0.37
N TYR A 86 -18.46 12.60 0.24
CA TYR A 86 -19.14 13.87 0.45
C TYR A 86 -20.06 14.20 -0.73
N ALA A 87 -21.37 14.28 -0.50
CA ALA A 87 -22.34 14.66 -1.53
C ALA A 87 -22.08 16.06 -2.13
N LYS A 88 -21.55 16.98 -1.31
CA LYS A 88 -21.12 18.31 -1.74
C LYS A 88 -19.90 18.75 -0.90
N PRO A 89 -18.67 18.43 -1.34
CA PRO A 89 -17.48 18.75 -0.58
C PRO A 89 -17.29 20.27 -0.49
N THR A 90 -17.07 20.75 0.74
CA THR A 90 -16.71 22.15 0.99
C THR A 90 -15.19 22.32 0.92
N GLU A 91 -14.72 23.57 0.79
CA GLU A 91 -13.30 23.89 0.87
C GLU A 91 -12.65 23.34 2.15
N LYS A 92 -13.36 23.39 3.29
CA LYS A 92 -12.91 22.80 4.55
C LYS A 92 -12.69 21.29 4.44
N ASN A 93 -13.60 20.56 3.79
CA ASN A 93 -13.45 19.13 3.57
C ASN A 93 -12.23 18.84 2.68
N ILE A 94 -12.08 19.59 1.59
CA ILE A 94 -10.96 19.44 0.66
C ILE A 94 -9.62 19.68 1.36
N ASN A 95 -9.49 20.77 2.12
CA ASN A 95 -8.27 21.11 2.85
C ASN A 95 -7.93 20.09 3.93
N LYS A 96 -8.94 19.49 4.58
CA LYS A 96 -8.74 18.38 5.51
C LYS A 96 -8.13 17.18 4.79
N ILE A 97 -8.75 16.71 3.70
CA ILE A 97 -8.25 15.56 2.91
C ILE A 97 -6.83 15.80 2.40
N ILE A 98 -6.52 17.01 1.92
CA ILE A 98 -5.16 17.38 1.50
C ILE A 98 -4.17 17.27 2.66
N THR A 99 -4.54 17.72 3.85
CA THR A 99 -3.72 17.58 5.06
C THR A 99 -3.50 16.11 5.41
N ASP A 100 -4.57 15.32 5.42
CA ASP A 100 -4.52 13.89 5.77
C ASP A 100 -3.64 13.09 4.79
N LEU A 101 -3.70 13.39 3.49
CA LEU A 101 -2.82 12.82 2.47
C LEU A 101 -1.35 13.15 2.75
N ARG A 102 -1.03 14.44 2.99
CA ARG A 102 0.34 14.86 3.29
C ARG A 102 0.88 14.19 4.55
N THR A 103 0.08 14.12 5.62
CA THR A 103 0.47 13.45 6.85
C THR A 103 0.70 11.95 6.64
N THR A 104 -0.14 11.32 5.82
CA THR A 104 -0.01 9.90 5.47
C THR A 104 1.27 9.64 4.67
N GLU A 105 1.57 10.45 3.65
CA GLU A 105 2.82 10.35 2.90
C GLU A 105 4.04 10.52 3.80
N GLN A 106 4.06 11.54 4.66
CA GLN A 106 5.16 11.77 5.59
C GLN A 106 5.34 10.60 6.55
N ARG A 107 4.25 10.08 7.13
CA ARG A 107 4.28 8.88 7.98
C ARG A 107 4.85 7.69 7.23
N GLN A 108 4.50 7.51 5.95
CA GLN A 108 5.02 6.41 5.13
C GLN A 108 6.51 6.55 4.80
N LEU A 109 7.02 7.77 4.64
CA LEU A 109 8.43 8.07 4.37
C LEU A 109 9.33 7.81 5.59
N VAL A 110 8.92 8.26 6.77
CA VAL A 110 9.76 8.23 7.98
C VAL A 110 9.57 6.98 8.84
N ARG A 111 8.64 6.08 8.47
CA ARG A 111 8.34 4.91 9.30
C ARG A 111 9.56 4.01 9.45
N VAL A 112 9.75 3.52 10.67
CA VAL A 112 10.66 2.43 10.99
C VAL A 112 9.85 1.32 11.65
N TYR A 113 10.10 0.08 11.26
CA TYR A 113 9.43 -1.05 11.90
C TYR A 113 10.04 -1.28 13.28
N LYS A 114 9.20 -1.23 14.32
CA LYS A 114 9.57 -1.66 15.66
C LYS A 114 9.27 -3.16 15.82
N MET A 115 10.32 -3.95 16.00
CA MET A 115 10.23 -5.37 16.34
C MET A 115 9.42 -5.52 17.65
N ARG A 116 8.69 -6.63 17.73
CA ARG A 116 7.76 -6.89 18.86
C ARG A 116 8.24 -8.00 19.79
N VAL A 117 9.17 -8.83 19.30
CA VAL A 117 9.59 -10.09 19.95
C VAL A 117 11.08 -10.32 19.69
N ARG A 118 11.50 -10.23 18.42
CA ARG A 118 12.90 -10.38 17.98
C ARG A 118 13.61 -9.03 17.97
N ASP A 119 13.69 -8.41 19.14
CA ASP A 119 14.30 -7.10 19.33
C ASP A 119 15.81 -7.12 19.00
N ASP A 120 16.43 -8.30 19.09
CA ASP A 120 17.80 -8.59 18.61
C ASP A 120 18.02 -8.23 17.13
N LEU A 121 16.95 -8.20 16.34
CA LEU A 121 17.01 -7.88 14.91
C LEU A 121 16.67 -6.41 14.60
N GLN A 122 16.40 -5.57 15.61
CA GLN A 122 15.97 -4.18 15.42
C GLN A 122 17.01 -3.37 14.62
N GLU A 123 18.30 -3.58 14.87
CA GLU A 123 19.39 -2.88 14.16
C GLU A 123 19.39 -3.17 12.65
N MET A 124 18.93 -4.35 12.23
CA MET A 124 18.89 -4.72 10.82
C MET A 124 17.87 -3.90 10.01
N VAL A 125 16.86 -3.31 10.67
CA VAL A 125 15.75 -2.60 10.03
C VAL A 125 15.67 -1.11 10.39
N SER A 126 16.48 -0.63 11.32
CA SER A 126 16.42 0.74 11.87
C SER A 126 17.32 1.75 11.15
N LYS A 127 17.46 1.62 9.83
CA LYS A 127 18.30 2.52 9.03
C LYS A 127 17.61 3.86 8.77
#